data_AF-A0A2N1M9U8-F1
#
_entry.id   AF-A0A2N1M9U8-F1
#
_cell.length_a   1.000
_cell.length_b   1.000
_cell.length_c   1.000
_cell.angle_alpha   90.00
_cell.angle_beta   90.00
_cell.angle_gamma   90.00
#
_symmetry.space_group_name_H-M   'P 1'
#
loop_
_entity.id
_entity.type
_entity.pdbx_description
1 polymer ?
#
loop_
_entity_poly.entity_id
_entity_poly.type
_entity_poly.pdbx_seq_one_letter_code
_entity_poly.pdbx_strand_id
1 'polypeptide(L)'
;MKKDAWLRLTTCKNNPLSEEQARGIRPDIEELLTSNVNRYFNKKNRQKIKIEANTTSDGSSILSRLDGFEKQLEERELRVQQWENNIKKTIDAQVAEECKCLKDEYDALKSRLESEYNNCMVDMKQQIYLFKHQLEEQQKSSSANLERQYKTQITTLKKSIVVKDKEIGKLSATISQLKNDKKDIKKSVERKCKDLEDDIFAKDLKIITLNDRIFSFNPSAGRDATIEPSSSYSHHETEFWAGKREDAMNNTSIQKKYTFQVRV
;
A
#
# COMPACT_ATOMS: atom_id res chain seq x y z
N MET A 1 34.95 80.46 28.05
CA MET A 1 34.28 81.00 26.85
C MET A 1 32.78 80.69 26.72
N LYS A 2 32.22 79.63 27.35
CA LYS A 2 30.78 79.33 27.25
C LYS A 2 29.86 80.38 27.90
N LYS A 3 30.22 80.94 29.07
CA LYS A 3 29.35 81.89 29.80
C LYS A 3 29.13 83.23 29.06
N ASP A 4 30.16 83.79 28.42
CA ASP A 4 30.06 85.11 27.78
C ASP A 4 29.23 85.11 26.49
N ALA A 5 29.27 84.01 25.73
CA ALA A 5 28.46 83.87 24.52
C ALA A 5 26.96 83.78 24.85
N TRP A 6 26.61 83.02 25.89
CA TRP A 6 25.25 82.91 26.40
C TRP A 6 24.75 84.23 26.99
N LEU A 7 25.59 84.92 27.77
CA LEU A 7 25.26 86.22 28.34
C LEU A 7 24.84 87.22 27.26
N ARG A 8 25.49 87.20 26.09
CA ARG A 8 25.16 88.09 24.97
C ARG A 8 23.82 87.77 24.28
N LEU A 9 23.41 86.50 24.27
CA LEU A 9 22.13 86.09 23.66
C LEU A 9 20.95 86.38 24.58
N THR A 10 21.13 86.32 25.90
CA THR A 10 20.09 86.64 26.90
C THR A 10 20.00 88.14 27.22
N THR A 11 21.01 88.94 26.89
CA THR A 11 21.01 90.41 27.08
C THR A 11 20.84 91.21 25.79
N CYS A 12 20.45 90.55 24.68
CA CYS A 12 20.24 91.23 23.40
C CYS A 12 19.11 92.27 23.49
N LYS A 13 19.35 93.46 22.95
CA LYS A 13 18.48 94.64 23.06
C LYS A 13 17.10 94.46 22.38
N ASN A 14 17.00 93.55 21.41
CA ASN A 14 15.78 93.20 20.71
C ASN A 14 15.54 91.69 20.86
N ASN A 15 14.42 91.28 21.47
CA ASN A 15 14.03 89.88 21.75
C ASN A 15 15.11 89.04 22.48
N PRO A 16 15.37 89.30 23.77
CA PRO A 16 16.24 88.44 24.57
C PRO A 16 15.62 87.04 24.75
N LEU A 17 16.43 86.00 24.56
CA LEU A 17 16.02 84.62 24.88
C LEU A 17 15.89 84.46 26.40
N SER A 18 14.80 83.85 26.87
CA SER A 18 14.66 83.53 28.30
C SER A 18 15.68 82.46 28.73
N GLU A 19 16.04 82.43 30.01
CA GLU A 19 17.03 81.46 30.51
C GLU A 19 16.58 80.01 30.30
N GLU A 20 15.28 79.74 30.37
CA GLU A 20 14.69 78.43 30.08
C GLU A 20 14.75 78.07 28.59
N GLN A 21 14.53 79.05 27.70
CA GLN A 21 14.66 78.86 26.26
C GLN A 21 16.12 78.59 25.85
N ALA A 22 17.08 79.26 26.50
CA ALA A 22 18.50 79.02 26.27
C ALA A 22 18.94 77.64 26.76
N ARG A 23 18.40 77.16 27.89
CA ARG A 23 18.66 75.80 28.43
C ARG A 23 18.05 74.69 27.58
N GLY A 24 17.03 74.99 26.76
CA GLY A 24 16.37 74.04 25.85
C GLY A 24 16.99 73.91 24.45
N ILE A 25 18.11 74.58 24.16
CA ILE A 25 18.76 74.52 22.84
C ILE A 25 19.46 73.17 22.66
N ARG A 26 19.18 72.50 21.54
CA ARG A 26 19.76 71.19 21.23
C ARG A 26 21.30 71.30 21.04
N PRO A 27 22.08 70.28 21.48
CA PRO A 27 23.55 70.34 21.42
C PRO A 27 24.15 70.56 20.02
N ASP A 28 23.50 70.07 18.98
CA ASP A 28 23.90 70.26 17.56
C ASP A 28 23.84 71.74 17.13
N ILE A 29 22.83 72.48 17.60
CA ILE A 29 22.71 73.92 17.36
C ILE A 29 23.77 74.70 18.17
N GLU A 30 24.06 74.28 19.40
CA GLU A 30 25.11 74.87 20.23
C GLU A 30 26.51 74.72 19.59
N GLU A 31 26.81 73.55 19.04
CA GLU A 31 28.07 73.28 18.33
C GLU A 31 28.20 74.17 17.08
N LEU A 32 27.12 74.31 16.30
CA LEU A 32 27.09 75.14 15.10
C LEU A 32 27.28 76.63 15.42
N LEU A 33 26.64 77.14 16.48
CA LEU A 33 26.83 78.51 16.96
C LEU A 33 28.27 78.73 17.44
N THR A 34 28.83 77.78 18.19
CA THR A 34 30.22 77.84 18.68
C THR A 34 31.22 77.85 17.52
N SER A 35 31.01 76.99 16.52
CA SER A 35 31.82 76.93 15.29
C SER A 35 31.73 78.25 14.50
N ASN A 36 30.54 78.83 14.37
CA ASN A 36 30.36 80.12 13.69
C ASN A 36 31.03 81.29 14.41
N VAL A 37 30.93 81.33 15.75
CA VAL A 37 31.63 82.32 16.57
C VAL A 37 33.14 82.17 16.42
N ASN A 38 33.67 80.95 16.51
CA ASN A 38 35.09 80.66 16.29
C ASN A 38 35.54 81.07 14.89
N ARG A 39 34.75 80.79 13.86
CA ARG A 39 35.02 81.19 12.48
C ARG A 39 35.06 82.71 12.33
N TYR A 40 34.14 83.44 12.98
CA TYR A 40 34.14 84.90 12.99
C TYR A 40 35.39 85.47 13.68
N PHE A 41 35.75 84.95 14.86
CA PHE A 41 36.98 85.37 15.56
C PHE A 41 38.23 85.07 14.74
N ASN A 42 38.31 83.89 14.12
CA ASN A 42 39.42 83.54 13.23
C ASN A 42 39.51 84.48 12.02
N LYS A 43 38.36 84.84 11.42
CA LYS A 43 38.31 85.81 10.31
C LYS A 43 38.76 87.20 10.76
N LYS A 44 38.32 87.65 11.94
CA LYS A 44 38.72 88.94 12.52
C LYS A 44 40.21 88.97 12.87
N ASN A 45 40.75 87.89 13.44
CA ASN A 45 42.18 87.75 13.71
C ASN A 45 43.00 87.78 12.41
N ARG A 46 42.56 87.08 11.36
CA ARG A 46 43.21 87.17 10.03
C ARG A 46 43.21 88.60 9.48
N GLN A 47 42.10 89.33 9.60
CA GLN A 47 42.04 90.73 9.19
C GLN A 47 42.97 91.62 10.03
N LYS A 48 43.03 91.40 11.35
CA LYS A 48 43.95 92.13 12.23
C LYS A 48 45.40 91.91 11.82
N ILE A 49 45.80 90.66 11.59
CA ILE A 49 47.14 90.29 11.10
C ILE A 49 47.41 90.92 9.72
N LYS A 50 46.43 90.91 8.81
CA LYS A 50 46.56 91.52 7.48
C LYS A 50 46.77 93.04 7.54
N ILE A 51 46.07 93.73 8.44
CA ILE A 51 46.24 95.17 8.65
C ILE A 51 47.61 95.45 9.28
N GLU A 52 48.00 94.68 10.30
CA GLU A 52 49.28 94.81 11.00
C GLU A 52 50.49 94.58 10.07
N ALA A 53 50.40 93.59 9.19
CA ALA A 53 51.40 93.32 8.15
C ALA A 53 51.50 94.43 7.09
N ASN A 54 50.42 95.18 6.85
CA ASN A 54 50.42 96.30 5.91
C ASN A 54 50.92 97.63 6.53
N THR A 55 50.93 97.75 7.86
CA THR A 55 51.40 98.94 8.59
C THR A 55 52.88 98.90 8.99
N THR A 56 53.57 97.77 8.83
CA THR A 56 55.00 97.63 9.13
C THR A 56 55.84 97.90 7.86
N SER A 57 56.72 98.90 7.92
CA SER A 57 57.58 99.39 6.82
C SER A 57 58.75 98.44 6.47
N ASP A 58 58.55 97.13 6.52
CA ASP A 58 59.60 96.15 6.24
C ASP A 58 59.08 94.98 5.37
N GLY A 59 58.73 95.30 4.12
CA GLY A 59 58.27 94.33 3.13
C GLY A 59 59.33 93.28 2.73
N SER A 60 60.61 93.56 2.96
CA SER A 60 61.73 92.64 2.68
C SER A 60 61.80 91.49 3.70
N SER A 61 61.52 91.79 4.97
CA SER A 61 61.44 90.79 6.06
C SER A 61 60.27 89.81 5.90
N ILE A 62 59.15 90.25 5.31
CA ILE A 62 57.96 89.40 5.10
C ILE A 62 58.16 88.38 3.97
N LEU A 63 58.77 88.79 2.84
CA LEU A 63 59.06 87.89 1.71
C LEU A 63 60.04 86.78 2.11
N SER A 64 61.08 87.12 2.88
CA SER A 64 62.07 86.16 3.39
C SER A 64 61.45 85.12 4.34
N ARG A 65 60.46 85.54 5.16
CA ARG A 65 59.71 84.63 6.03
C ARG A 65 58.76 83.73 5.25
N LEU A 66 58.15 84.24 4.16
CA LEU A 66 57.31 83.44 3.26
C LEU A 66 58.12 82.36 2.54
N ASP A 67 59.29 82.68 2.00
CA ASP A 67 60.21 81.70 1.41
C ASP A 67 60.64 80.63 2.44
N GLY A 68 60.90 81.05 3.69
CA GLY A 68 61.16 80.13 4.80
C GLY A 68 59.98 79.21 5.14
N PHE A 69 58.74 79.71 5.04
CA PHE A 69 57.55 78.89 5.23
C PHE A 69 57.33 77.90 4.09
N GLU A 70 57.57 78.31 2.85
CA GLU A 70 57.43 77.47 1.66
C GLU A 70 58.38 76.26 1.74
N LYS A 71 59.67 76.50 2.05
CA LYS A 71 60.66 75.43 2.29
C LYS A 71 60.25 74.47 3.42
N GLN A 72 59.75 75.01 4.53
CA GLN A 72 59.25 74.17 5.63
C GLN A 72 58.04 73.33 5.24
N LEU A 73 57.22 73.82 4.31
CA LEU A 73 56.03 73.13 3.81
C LEU A 73 56.45 72.00 2.87
N GLU A 74 57.38 72.26 1.95
CA GLU A 74 57.98 71.24 1.07
C GLU A 74 58.65 70.12 1.89
N GLU A 75 59.43 70.45 2.92
CA GLU A 75 60.03 69.46 3.80
C GLU A 75 58.98 68.62 4.57
N ARG A 76 57.89 69.26 5.02
CA ARG A 76 56.78 68.53 5.67
C ARG A 76 56.09 67.61 4.69
N GLU A 77 55.84 68.06 3.48
CA GLU A 77 55.23 67.26 2.43
C GLU A 77 56.09 66.04 2.09
N LEU A 78 57.41 66.22 1.95
CA LEU A 78 58.34 65.13 1.70
C LEU A 78 58.35 64.09 2.85
N ARG A 79 58.32 64.54 4.11
CA ARG A 79 58.23 63.65 5.27
C ARG A 79 56.91 62.88 5.30
N VAL A 80 55.79 63.54 4.97
CA VAL A 80 54.48 62.89 4.91
C VAL A 80 54.46 61.84 3.80
N GLN A 81 54.92 62.18 2.60
CA GLN A 81 55.02 61.23 1.48
C GLN A 81 55.89 60.02 1.82
N GLN A 82 57.02 60.24 2.53
CA GLN A 82 57.87 59.14 2.96
C GLN A 82 57.17 58.24 3.98
N TRP A 83 56.45 58.82 4.93
CA TRP A 83 55.67 58.09 5.92
C TRP A 83 54.51 57.31 5.27
N GLU A 84 53.78 57.91 4.33
CA GLU A 84 52.74 57.27 3.53
C GLU A 84 53.28 56.09 2.74
N ASN A 85 54.43 56.25 2.08
CA ASN A 85 55.08 55.16 1.35
C ASN A 85 55.52 54.01 2.25
N ASN A 86 56.00 54.29 3.46
CA ASN A 86 56.36 53.26 4.42
C ASN A 86 55.13 52.51 4.93
N ILE A 87 54.04 53.22 5.24
CA ILE A 87 52.77 52.59 5.62
C ILE A 87 52.23 51.73 4.49
N LYS A 88 52.22 52.26 3.28
CA LYS A 88 51.74 51.54 2.09
C LYS A 88 52.50 50.22 1.91
N LYS A 89 53.83 50.24 1.98
CA LYS A 89 54.65 49.01 1.89
C LYS A 89 54.32 47.98 2.96
N THR A 90 54.09 48.42 4.20
CA THR A 90 53.73 47.53 5.31
C THR A 90 52.35 46.90 5.09
N ILE A 91 51.37 47.70 4.68
CA ILE A 91 50.02 47.21 4.39
C ILE A 91 50.06 46.23 3.20
N ASP A 92 50.75 46.59 2.11
CA ASP A 92 50.86 45.74 0.92
C ASP A 92 51.52 44.39 1.26
N ALA A 93 52.56 44.40 2.10
CA ALA A 93 53.21 43.17 2.56
C ALA A 93 52.29 42.31 3.44
N GLN A 94 51.55 42.93 4.36
CA GLN A 94 50.60 42.20 5.21
C GLN A 94 49.46 41.60 4.39
N VAL A 95 48.90 42.37 3.45
CA VAL A 95 47.84 41.89 2.54
C VAL A 95 48.35 40.74 1.69
N ALA A 96 49.57 40.81 1.17
CA ALA A 96 50.15 39.72 0.40
C ALA A 96 50.30 38.43 1.22
N GLU A 97 50.72 38.53 2.48
CA GLU A 97 50.84 37.36 3.37
C GLU A 97 49.45 36.79 3.74
N GLU A 98 48.48 37.65 4.08
CA GLU A 98 47.10 37.21 4.36
C GLU A 98 46.46 36.54 3.14
N CYS A 99 46.66 37.10 1.94
CA CYS A 99 46.19 36.48 0.69
C CYS A 99 46.82 35.11 0.46
N LYS A 100 48.12 34.95 0.78
CA LYS A 100 48.82 33.68 0.66
C LYS A 100 48.29 32.66 1.67
N CYS A 101 48.17 33.03 2.94
CA CYS A 101 47.60 32.17 3.99
C CYS A 101 46.18 31.70 3.66
N LEU A 102 45.31 32.63 3.22
CA LEU A 102 43.94 32.29 2.81
C LEU A 102 43.91 31.33 1.62
N LYS A 103 44.85 31.49 0.68
CA LYS A 103 44.95 30.61 -0.48
C LYS A 103 45.36 29.19 -0.07
N ASP A 104 46.34 29.07 0.81
CA ASP A 104 46.80 27.77 1.34
C ASP A 104 45.70 27.08 2.16
N GLU A 105 44.97 27.83 2.99
CA GLU A 105 43.80 27.31 3.75
C GLU A 105 42.69 26.82 2.82
N TYR A 106 42.37 27.57 1.77
CA TYR A 106 41.38 27.17 0.78
C TYR A 106 41.78 25.87 0.07
N ASP A 107 43.04 25.76 -0.37
CA ASP A 107 43.53 24.57 -1.07
C ASP A 107 43.61 23.34 -0.14
N ALA A 108 43.93 23.54 1.14
CA ALA A 108 43.88 22.49 2.16
C ALA A 108 42.44 22.02 2.42
N LEU A 109 41.49 22.94 2.57
CA LEU A 109 40.07 22.60 2.77
C LEU A 109 39.49 21.87 1.56
N LYS A 110 39.84 22.31 0.35
CA LYS A 110 39.42 21.66 -0.90
C LYS A 110 39.94 20.22 -0.98
N SER A 111 41.23 20.03 -0.69
CA SER A 111 41.86 18.70 -0.70
C SER A 111 41.23 17.78 0.35
N ARG A 112 40.95 18.32 1.54
CA ARG A 112 40.26 17.59 2.60
C ARG A 112 38.86 17.15 2.17
N LEU A 113 38.06 18.06 1.62
CA LEU A 113 36.71 17.75 1.16
C LEU A 113 36.71 16.67 0.06
N GLU A 114 37.65 16.75 -0.88
CA GLU A 114 37.81 15.74 -1.92
C GLU A 114 38.18 14.37 -1.35
N SER A 115 39.06 14.34 -0.34
CA SER A 115 39.42 13.09 0.35
C SER A 115 38.25 12.49 1.14
N GLU A 116 37.46 13.31 1.84
CA GLU A 116 36.28 12.88 2.59
C GLU A 116 35.20 12.32 1.64
N TYR A 117 34.98 13.00 0.51
CA TYR A 117 34.07 12.53 -0.53
C TYR A 117 34.52 11.17 -1.09
N ASN A 118 35.79 11.03 -1.46
CA ASN A 118 36.32 9.78 -2.01
C ASN A 118 36.23 8.63 -1.02
N ASN A 119 36.56 8.87 0.25
CA ASN A 119 36.43 7.86 1.32
C ASN A 119 34.97 7.42 1.48
N CYS A 120 34.03 8.37 1.57
CA CYS A 120 32.60 8.08 1.66
C CYS A 120 32.11 7.25 0.46
N MET A 121 32.56 7.57 -0.75
CA MET A 121 32.22 6.82 -1.96
C MET A 121 32.77 5.38 -1.93
N VAL A 122 33.97 5.16 -1.39
CA VAL A 122 34.55 3.82 -1.22
C VAL A 122 33.74 3.02 -0.20
N ASP A 123 33.45 3.61 0.96
CA ASP A 123 32.65 2.97 2.01
C ASP A 123 31.26 2.59 1.51
N MET A 124 30.58 3.49 0.79
CA MET A 124 29.28 3.21 0.18
C MET A 124 29.36 2.06 -0.82
N LYS A 125 30.38 2.02 -1.69
CA LYS A 125 30.58 0.90 -2.63
C LYS A 125 30.77 -0.42 -1.90
N GLN A 126 31.54 -0.42 -0.81
CA GLN A 126 31.79 -1.61 -0.01
C GLN A 126 30.52 -2.09 0.69
N GLN A 127 29.73 -1.18 1.26
CA GLN A 127 28.42 -1.48 1.85
C GLN A 127 27.46 -2.07 0.81
N ILE A 128 27.38 -1.48 -0.38
CA ILE A 128 26.55 -2.01 -1.49
C ILE A 128 26.98 -3.43 -1.86
N TYR A 129 28.29 -3.69 -1.93
CA TYR A 129 28.80 -5.03 -2.22
C TYR A 129 28.40 -6.05 -1.14
N LEU A 130 28.55 -5.69 0.14
CA LEU A 130 28.16 -6.55 1.26
C LEU A 130 26.65 -6.84 1.25
N PHE A 131 25.82 -5.81 1.08
CA PHE A 131 24.37 -5.98 1.00
C PHE A 131 23.97 -6.87 -0.17
N LYS A 132 24.58 -6.69 -1.34
CA LYS A 132 24.33 -7.53 -2.51
C LYS A 132 24.65 -8.99 -2.21
N HIS A 133 25.82 -9.27 -1.63
CA HIS A 133 26.23 -10.64 -1.30
C HIS A 133 25.28 -11.30 -0.30
N GLN A 134 24.92 -10.58 0.76
CA GLN A 134 23.98 -11.09 1.77
C GLN A 134 22.61 -11.42 1.17
N LEU A 135 22.11 -10.56 0.26
CA LEU A 135 20.83 -10.78 -0.40
C LEU A 135 20.89 -11.98 -1.35
N GLU A 136 21.97 -12.15 -2.09
CA GLU A 136 22.20 -13.33 -2.94
C GLU A 136 22.27 -14.62 -2.12
N GLU A 137 22.95 -14.63 -0.97
CA GLU A 137 23.02 -15.79 -0.08
C GLU A 137 21.66 -16.15 0.52
N GLN A 138 20.88 -15.15 0.95
CA GLN A 138 19.51 -15.38 1.43
C GLN A 138 18.62 -15.95 0.32
N GLN A 139 18.71 -15.41 -0.90
CA GLN A 139 17.94 -15.92 -2.01
C GLN A 139 18.32 -17.38 -2.35
N LYS A 140 19.62 -17.68 -2.43
CA LYS A 140 20.13 -19.04 -2.71
C LYS A 140 19.69 -20.04 -1.63
N SER A 141 19.86 -19.69 -0.36
CA SER A 141 19.49 -20.56 0.77
C SER A 141 17.99 -20.81 0.84
N SER A 142 17.18 -19.76 0.68
CA SER A 142 15.72 -19.86 0.70
C SER A 142 15.18 -20.68 -0.48
N SER A 143 15.74 -20.47 -1.68
CA SER A 143 15.43 -21.25 -2.87
C SER A 143 15.77 -22.74 -2.69
N ALA A 144 16.97 -23.05 -2.18
CA ALA A 144 17.38 -24.43 -1.93
C ALA A 144 16.51 -25.13 -0.88
N ASN A 145 16.08 -24.42 0.16
CA ASN A 145 15.15 -24.95 1.15
C ASN A 145 13.79 -25.27 0.53
N LEU A 146 13.23 -24.33 -0.23
CA LEU A 146 11.95 -24.51 -0.92
C LEU A 146 11.99 -25.68 -1.90
N GLU A 147 13.07 -25.82 -2.67
CA GLU A 147 13.28 -26.94 -3.58
C GLU A 147 13.31 -28.29 -2.82
N ARG A 148 14.00 -28.36 -1.68
CA ARG A 148 14.02 -29.57 -0.82
C ARG A 148 12.63 -29.90 -0.30
N GLN A 149 11.84 -28.90 0.10
CA GLN A 149 10.47 -29.11 0.57
C GLN A 149 9.58 -29.67 -0.55
N TYR A 150 9.61 -29.08 -1.74
CA TYR A 150 8.82 -29.59 -2.87
C TYR A 150 9.23 -30.99 -3.29
N LYS A 151 10.54 -31.28 -3.36
CA LYS A 151 11.02 -32.64 -3.64
C LYS A 151 10.49 -33.65 -2.62
N THR A 152 10.55 -33.31 -1.32
CA THR A 152 10.04 -34.16 -0.25
C THR A 152 8.53 -34.39 -0.40
N GLN A 153 7.74 -33.34 -0.60
CA GLN A 153 6.28 -33.46 -0.81
C GLN A 153 5.94 -34.32 -2.04
N ILE A 154 6.63 -34.13 -3.16
CA ILE A 154 6.46 -34.94 -4.36
C ILE A 154 6.73 -36.41 -4.07
N THR A 155 7.79 -36.74 -3.31
CA THR A 155 8.08 -38.15 -2.97
C THR A 155 6.99 -38.76 -2.09
N THR A 156 6.45 -38.01 -1.13
CA THR A 156 5.34 -38.47 -0.28
C THR A 156 4.06 -38.69 -1.09
N LEU A 157 3.72 -37.76 -1.98
CA LEU A 157 2.56 -37.88 -2.86
C LEU A 157 2.70 -39.06 -3.81
N LYS A 158 3.87 -39.26 -4.42
CA LYS A 158 4.15 -40.44 -5.27
C LYS A 158 3.93 -41.75 -4.53
N LYS A 159 4.41 -41.87 -3.28
CA LYS A 159 4.17 -43.06 -2.44
C LYS A 159 2.68 -43.28 -2.18
N SER A 160 1.94 -42.21 -1.88
CA SER A 160 0.49 -42.26 -1.63
C SER A 160 -0.30 -42.70 -2.87
N ILE A 161 0.05 -42.18 -4.06
CA ILE A 161 -0.57 -42.58 -5.33
C ILE A 161 -0.42 -44.09 -5.57
N VAL A 162 0.80 -44.63 -5.40
CA VAL A 162 1.05 -46.07 -5.57
C VAL A 162 0.20 -46.93 -4.62
N VAL A 163 -0.04 -46.46 -3.39
CA VAL A 163 -0.92 -47.17 -2.44
C VAL A 163 -2.37 -47.14 -2.92
N LYS A 164 -2.87 -45.98 -3.35
CA LYS A 164 -4.24 -45.84 -3.86
C LYS A 164 -4.48 -46.64 -5.14
N ASP A 165 -3.51 -46.70 -6.05
CA ASP A 165 -3.62 -47.50 -7.28
C ASP A 165 -3.78 -48.99 -6.97
N LYS A 166 -3.05 -49.50 -5.96
CA LYS A 166 -3.22 -50.89 -5.49
C LYS A 166 -4.61 -51.13 -4.92
N GLU A 167 -5.16 -50.17 -4.19
CA GLU A 167 -6.50 -50.26 -3.62
C GLU A 167 -7.59 -50.24 -4.70
N ILE A 168 -7.45 -49.34 -5.69
CA ILE A 168 -8.31 -49.29 -6.87
C ILE A 168 -8.28 -50.65 -7.59
N GLY A 169 -7.10 -51.24 -7.80
CA GLY A 169 -6.97 -52.56 -8.42
C GLY A 169 -7.73 -53.66 -7.67
N LYS A 170 -7.67 -53.67 -6.33
CA LYS A 170 -8.46 -54.60 -5.50
C LYS A 170 -9.96 -54.40 -5.66
N LEU A 171 -10.43 -53.15 -5.60
CA LEU A 171 -11.85 -52.82 -5.78
C LEU A 171 -12.34 -53.22 -7.18
N SER A 172 -11.55 -52.97 -8.23
CA SER A 172 -11.89 -53.39 -9.59
C SER A 172 -12.01 -54.91 -9.73
N ALA A 173 -11.14 -55.68 -9.07
CA ALA A 173 -11.23 -57.14 -9.04
C ALA A 173 -12.52 -57.61 -8.35
N THR A 174 -12.85 -57.04 -7.17
CA THR A 174 -14.08 -57.36 -6.43
C THR A 174 -15.34 -57.02 -7.25
N ILE A 175 -15.37 -55.87 -7.90
CA ILE A 175 -16.48 -55.46 -8.78
C ILE A 175 -16.66 -56.46 -9.92
N SER A 176 -15.56 -56.90 -10.53
CA SER A 176 -15.59 -57.88 -11.62
C SER A 176 -16.12 -59.23 -11.15
N GLN A 177 -15.71 -59.69 -9.96
CA GLN A 177 -16.23 -60.91 -9.34
C GLN A 177 -17.73 -60.81 -9.07
N LEU A 178 -18.17 -59.75 -8.37
CA LEU A 178 -19.59 -59.53 -8.06
C LEU A 178 -20.46 -59.44 -9.32
N LYS A 179 -19.93 -58.90 -10.42
CA LYS A 179 -20.63 -58.84 -11.71
C LYS A 179 -20.86 -60.24 -12.29
N ASN A 180 -19.88 -61.14 -12.17
CA ASN A 180 -20.02 -62.54 -12.60
C ASN A 180 -21.00 -63.29 -11.69
N ASP A 181 -20.85 -63.17 -10.37
CA ASP A 181 -21.74 -63.81 -9.40
C ASP A 181 -23.20 -63.38 -9.63
N LYS A 182 -23.45 -62.08 -9.86
CA LYS A 182 -24.77 -61.55 -10.20
C LYS A 182 -25.34 -62.20 -11.47
N LYS A 183 -24.51 -62.40 -12.50
CA LYS A 183 -24.93 -63.04 -13.76
C LYS A 183 -25.29 -64.50 -13.52
N ASP A 184 -24.53 -65.22 -12.71
CA ASP A 184 -24.76 -66.63 -12.42
C ASP A 184 -25.99 -66.83 -11.53
N ILE A 185 -26.17 -65.99 -10.51
CA ILE A 185 -27.40 -65.95 -9.70
C ILE A 185 -28.60 -65.68 -10.59
N LYS A 186 -28.54 -64.69 -11.48
CA LYS A 186 -29.62 -64.38 -12.44
C LYS A 186 -30.01 -65.61 -13.26
N LYS A 187 -29.04 -66.31 -13.87
CA LYS A 187 -29.29 -67.54 -14.64
C LYS A 187 -29.84 -68.68 -13.77
N SER A 188 -29.40 -68.79 -12.52
CA SER A 188 -29.91 -69.81 -11.60
C SER A 188 -31.36 -69.54 -11.22
N VAL A 189 -31.73 -68.28 -11.02
CA VAL A 189 -33.11 -67.88 -10.72
C VAL A 189 -34.00 -68.12 -11.93
N GLU A 190 -33.58 -67.70 -13.13
CA GLU A 190 -34.32 -67.93 -14.39
C GLU A 190 -34.63 -69.41 -14.62
N ARG A 191 -33.66 -70.31 -14.39
CA ARG A 191 -33.89 -71.76 -14.49
C ARG A 191 -34.91 -72.27 -13.50
N LYS A 192 -34.78 -71.90 -12.21
CA LYS A 192 -35.73 -72.31 -11.17
C LYS A 192 -37.14 -71.79 -11.43
N CYS A 193 -37.28 -70.56 -11.94
CA CYS A 193 -38.57 -70.01 -12.33
C CYS A 193 -39.20 -70.85 -13.44
N LYS A 194 -38.42 -71.22 -14.46
CA LYS A 194 -38.90 -72.08 -15.55
C LYS A 194 -39.30 -73.48 -15.06
N ASP A 195 -38.48 -74.10 -14.21
CA ASP A 195 -38.80 -75.42 -13.63
C ASP A 195 -40.12 -75.38 -12.83
N LEU A 196 -40.38 -74.28 -12.11
CA LEU A 196 -41.63 -74.06 -11.39
C LEU A 196 -42.81 -73.79 -12.32
N GLU A 197 -42.63 -73.01 -13.39
CA GLU A 197 -43.65 -72.78 -14.43
C GLU A 197 -44.07 -74.10 -15.07
N ASP A 198 -43.11 -74.95 -15.44
CA ASP A 198 -43.36 -76.27 -16.03
C ASP A 198 -44.10 -77.21 -15.04
N ASP A 199 -43.73 -77.22 -13.74
CA ASP A 199 -44.43 -77.99 -12.71
C ASP A 199 -45.86 -77.49 -12.46
N ILE A 200 -46.08 -76.17 -12.41
CA ILE A 200 -47.42 -75.57 -12.31
C ILE A 200 -48.27 -75.98 -13.51
N PHE A 201 -47.74 -75.84 -14.72
CA PHE A 201 -48.45 -76.21 -15.94
C PHE A 201 -48.83 -77.70 -15.97
N ALA A 202 -47.92 -78.58 -15.53
CA ALA A 202 -48.20 -80.00 -15.40
C ALA A 202 -49.30 -80.30 -14.36
N LYS A 203 -49.29 -79.60 -13.21
CA LYS A 203 -50.34 -79.72 -12.21
C LYS A 203 -51.68 -79.21 -12.74
N ASP A 204 -51.71 -78.09 -13.45
CA ASP A 204 -52.92 -77.52 -14.04
C ASP A 204 -53.55 -78.47 -15.07
N LEU A 205 -52.75 -79.04 -15.97
CA LEU A 205 -53.22 -80.06 -16.92
C LEU A 205 -53.82 -81.28 -16.20
N LYS A 206 -53.19 -81.72 -15.11
CA LYS A 206 -53.69 -82.85 -14.31
C LYS A 206 -55.01 -82.50 -13.60
N ILE A 207 -55.15 -81.27 -13.09
CA ILE A 207 -56.40 -80.77 -12.50
C ILE A 207 -57.51 -80.76 -13.55
N ILE A 208 -57.24 -80.22 -14.75
CA ILE A 208 -58.21 -80.21 -15.86
C ILE A 208 -58.64 -81.64 -16.20
N THR A 209 -57.69 -82.55 -16.38
CA THR A 209 -57.98 -83.96 -16.71
C THR A 209 -58.82 -84.65 -15.63
N LEU A 210 -58.52 -84.40 -14.35
CA LEU A 210 -59.29 -84.94 -13.23
C LEU A 210 -60.70 -84.34 -13.18
N ASN A 211 -60.84 -83.03 -13.42
CA ASN A 211 -62.13 -82.37 -13.49
C ASN A 211 -62.98 -82.92 -14.64
N ASP A 212 -62.42 -83.03 -15.84
CA ASP A 212 -63.10 -83.62 -17.01
C ASP A 212 -63.57 -85.05 -16.72
N ARG A 213 -62.72 -85.84 -16.05
CA ARG A 213 -63.09 -87.18 -15.60
C ARG A 213 -64.24 -87.15 -14.60
N ILE A 214 -64.21 -86.29 -13.60
CA ILE A 214 -65.32 -86.15 -12.63
C ILE A 214 -66.63 -85.79 -13.35
N PHE A 215 -66.59 -84.80 -14.25
CA PHE A 215 -67.74 -84.40 -15.05
C PHE A 215 -68.27 -85.54 -15.93
N SER A 216 -67.41 -86.44 -16.44
CA SER A 216 -67.84 -87.60 -17.21
C SER A 216 -68.57 -88.67 -16.38
N PHE A 217 -68.18 -88.89 -15.12
CA PHE A 217 -68.79 -89.89 -14.24
C PHE A 217 -70.10 -89.40 -13.62
N ASN A 218 -70.19 -88.10 -13.34
CA ASN A 218 -71.40 -87.48 -12.86
C ASN A 218 -71.48 -86.05 -13.45
N PRO A 219 -72.31 -85.81 -14.48
CA PRO A 219 -72.48 -84.49 -15.08
C PRO A 219 -72.98 -83.42 -14.10
N SER A 220 -73.48 -83.83 -12.93
CA SER A 220 -73.89 -82.95 -11.83
C SER A 220 -72.86 -82.80 -10.71
N ALA A 221 -71.77 -83.59 -10.70
CA ALA A 221 -70.70 -83.45 -9.70
C ALA A 221 -69.83 -82.24 -10.05
N GLY A 222 -69.78 -81.28 -9.13
CA GLY A 222 -69.07 -80.01 -9.32
C GLY A 222 -69.96 -78.87 -9.83
N ARG A 223 -71.26 -79.11 -10.06
CA ARG A 223 -72.23 -78.01 -10.16
C ARG A 223 -72.43 -77.42 -8.78
N ASP A 224 -71.97 -76.19 -8.59
CA ASP A 224 -72.43 -75.39 -7.47
C ASP A 224 -73.94 -75.21 -7.64
N ALA A 225 -74.73 -75.82 -6.75
CA ALA A 225 -76.19 -75.74 -6.78
C ALA A 225 -76.70 -74.30 -6.65
N THR A 226 -75.83 -73.35 -6.25
CA THR A 226 -76.13 -71.93 -6.21
C THR A 226 -75.73 -71.15 -7.48
N ILE A 227 -75.10 -71.75 -8.48
CA ILE A 227 -74.74 -71.07 -9.73
C ILE A 227 -75.55 -71.65 -10.90
N GLU A 228 -76.18 -70.78 -11.67
CA GLU A 228 -76.95 -71.18 -12.85
C GLU A 228 -76.03 -71.82 -13.91
N PRO A 229 -76.32 -73.05 -14.37
CA PRO A 229 -75.49 -73.75 -15.35
C PRO A 229 -75.61 -73.12 -16.74
N SER A 230 -74.49 -73.09 -17.48
CA SER A 230 -74.41 -72.54 -18.85
C SER A 230 -75.13 -73.37 -19.90
N SER A 231 -75.35 -74.65 -19.63
CA SER A 231 -76.11 -75.60 -20.44
C SER A 231 -77.00 -76.43 -19.52
N SER A 232 -78.30 -76.46 -19.77
CA SER A 232 -79.24 -77.30 -19.02
C SER A 232 -79.26 -78.71 -19.61
N TYR A 233 -79.07 -79.72 -18.75
CA TYR A 233 -78.96 -81.12 -19.20
C TYR A 233 -80.29 -81.87 -19.06
N SER A 234 -81.32 -81.26 -18.47
CA SER A 234 -82.67 -81.84 -18.36
C SER A 234 -83.79 -80.80 -18.35
N HIS A 235 -85.00 -81.23 -18.67
CA HIS A 235 -86.19 -80.37 -18.72
C HIS A 235 -86.57 -79.86 -17.32
N HIS A 236 -86.48 -80.72 -16.29
CA HIS A 236 -86.72 -80.33 -14.90
C HIS A 236 -85.71 -79.33 -14.36
N GLU A 237 -84.45 -79.42 -14.76
CA GLU A 237 -83.42 -78.44 -14.36
C GLU A 237 -83.69 -77.06 -15.00
N THR A 238 -84.18 -77.05 -16.24
CA THR A 238 -84.59 -75.83 -16.93
C THR A 238 -85.79 -75.18 -16.23
N GLU A 239 -86.78 -75.97 -15.81
CA GLU A 239 -87.96 -75.49 -15.05
C GLU A 239 -87.58 -75.00 -13.65
N PHE A 240 -86.68 -75.69 -12.95
CA PHE A 240 -86.19 -75.28 -11.63
C PHE A 240 -85.51 -73.91 -11.67
N TRP A 241 -84.60 -73.67 -12.63
CA TRP A 241 -83.93 -72.38 -12.77
C TRP A 241 -84.85 -71.29 -13.33
N ALA A 242 -85.83 -71.63 -14.17
CA ALA A 242 -86.87 -70.69 -14.60
C ALA A 242 -87.73 -70.21 -13.43
N GLY A 243 -88.21 -71.15 -12.58
CA GLY A 243 -88.95 -70.82 -11.37
C GLY A 243 -88.12 -70.01 -10.37
N LYS A 244 -86.83 -70.34 -10.18
CA LYS A 244 -85.94 -69.56 -9.31
C LYS A 244 -85.66 -68.16 -9.84
N ARG A 245 -85.64 -67.95 -11.16
CA ARG A 245 -85.56 -66.61 -11.76
C ARG A 245 -86.82 -65.79 -11.50
N GLU A 246 -87.98 -66.40 -11.64
CA GLU A 246 -89.26 -65.74 -11.39
C GLU A 246 -89.45 -65.39 -9.91
N ASP A 247 -89.09 -66.32 -9.01
CA ASP A 247 -89.04 -66.07 -7.56
C ASP A 247 -88.06 -64.93 -7.22
N ALA A 248 -86.91 -64.86 -7.89
CA ALA A 248 -85.87 -63.84 -7.66
C ALA A 248 -86.26 -62.44 -8.14
N MET A 249 -87.25 -62.30 -9.03
CA MET A 249 -87.80 -60.99 -9.41
C MET A 249 -88.52 -60.32 -8.24
N ASN A 250 -89.15 -61.12 -7.38
CA ASN A 250 -89.97 -60.62 -6.27
C ASN A 250 -89.34 -60.86 -4.88
N ASN A 251 -88.20 -61.56 -4.78
CA ASN A 251 -87.55 -61.90 -3.51
C ASN A 251 -86.02 -61.72 -3.52
N THR A 252 -85.54 -60.66 -2.85
CA THR A 252 -84.13 -60.25 -2.78
C THR A 252 -83.23 -61.27 -2.09
N SER A 253 -83.78 -62.13 -1.22
CA SER A 253 -83.04 -63.19 -0.52
C SER A 253 -82.49 -64.23 -1.51
N ILE A 254 -83.24 -64.50 -2.58
CA ILE A 254 -82.89 -65.48 -3.60
C ILE A 254 -81.79 -64.93 -4.53
N GLN A 255 -81.81 -63.63 -4.85
CA GLN A 255 -80.74 -62.98 -5.63
C GLN A 255 -79.37 -63.01 -4.95
N LYS A 256 -79.32 -63.00 -3.61
CA LYS A 256 -78.04 -63.13 -2.87
C LYS A 256 -77.55 -64.56 -2.75
N LYS A 257 -78.47 -65.53 -2.80
CA LYS A 257 -78.17 -66.94 -2.60
C LYS A 257 -77.78 -67.64 -3.91
N TYR A 258 -78.26 -67.17 -5.06
CA TYR A 258 -78.00 -67.79 -6.35
C TYR A 258 -77.34 -66.81 -7.32
N THR A 259 -76.32 -67.26 -8.05
CA THR A 259 -75.65 -66.50 -9.12
C THR A 259 -76.27 -66.90 -10.46
N PHE A 260 -77.04 -65.98 -11.05
CA PHE A 260 -77.65 -66.18 -12.36
C PHE A 260 -76.70 -65.74 -13.48
N GLN A 261 -76.60 -66.53 -14.55
CA GLN A 261 -75.79 -66.14 -15.70
C GLN A 261 -76.63 -65.25 -16.64
N VAL A 262 -76.06 -64.14 -17.08
CA VAL A 262 -76.66 -63.31 -18.13
C VAL A 262 -76.55 -64.08 -19.44
N ARG A 263 -77.69 -64.49 -20.00
CA ARG A 263 -77.72 -65.02 -21.37
C ARG A 263 -77.51 -63.86 -22.33
N VAL A 264 -76.37 -63.85 -23.01
CA VAL A 264 -76.11 -63.01 -24.20
C VAL A 264 -76.73 -63.70 -25.41
#